data_AF-A0AAW8E2B5-F1
#
_entry.id   AF-A0AAW8E2B5-F1
#
_cell.length_a   1.000
_cell.length_b   1.000
_cell.length_c   1.000
_cell.angle_alpha   90.00
_cell.angle_beta   90.00
_cell.angle_gamma   90.00
#
_symmetry.space_group_name_H-M   'P 1'
#
loop_
_entity.id
_entity.type
_entity.pdbx_description
1 polymer ?
#
loop_
_entity_poly.entity_id
_entity_poly.type
_entity_poly.pdbx_seq_one_letter_code
_entity_poly.pdbx_strand_id
1 'polypeptide(L)'
;MEQRLEWALAACSRILRPVVKLALAMGVKHPHLEELLRDLLIEEAQHSWRSQGVPKPNLSQLSVTTGLNRKAVTAKVRSTVDPLPHTELSAAAKTFTLWLQMLTEDASFRRLPVTSGHTAPSFEAVARLSSRGNVHHRTILDELIRLNMVTENEGMAELTADGFVPVQDLQSMLAFMGDNGRDHLLAAVANTLGEQPRMLERAVYARGLSLNDCEQIHRLVRERWSAMHHELAQEMAHAVSRAPARAKGRIRVGIYTYYEDEGTPPPPTSSESERPS
;
A
#
# COMPACT_ATOMS: atom_id res chain seq x y z
N MET A 1 1.04 -30.01 16.20
CA MET A 1 0.20 -28.80 16.24
C MET A 1 1.01 -27.62 16.78
N GLU A 2 1.75 -27.81 17.89
CA GLU A 2 2.69 -26.84 18.46
C GLU A 2 3.73 -26.30 17.47
N GLN A 3 4.41 -27.17 16.70
CA GLN A 3 5.37 -26.71 15.67
C GLN A 3 4.74 -25.80 14.60
N ARG A 4 3.48 -26.05 14.20
CA ARG A 4 2.79 -25.19 13.22
C ARG A 4 2.49 -23.81 13.82
N LEU A 5 2.13 -23.77 15.10
CA LEU A 5 1.92 -22.53 15.83
C LEU A 5 3.23 -21.74 15.95
N GLU A 6 4.33 -22.39 16.33
CA GLU A 6 5.66 -21.77 16.40
C GLU A 6 6.10 -21.21 15.05
N TRP A 7 5.92 -21.95 13.96
CA TRP A 7 6.26 -21.47 12.61
C TRP A 7 5.40 -20.27 12.19
N ALA A 8 4.09 -20.31 12.49
CA ALA A 8 3.20 -19.19 12.23
C ALA A 8 3.63 -17.94 13.02
N LEU A 9 3.94 -18.10 14.32
CA LEU A 9 4.45 -17.01 15.15
C LEU A 9 5.78 -16.45 14.63
N ALA A 10 6.69 -17.31 14.18
CA ALA A 10 7.96 -16.88 13.58
C ALA A 10 7.74 -16.10 12.27
N ALA A 11 6.81 -16.54 11.41
CA ALA A 11 6.45 -15.83 10.20
C ALA A 11 5.80 -14.46 10.52
N CYS A 12 4.85 -14.42 11.45
CA CYS A 12 4.24 -13.19 11.93
C CYS A 12 5.28 -12.24 12.52
N SER A 13 6.25 -12.73 13.30
CA SER A 13 7.32 -11.92 13.87
C SER A 13 8.17 -11.23 12.80
N ARG A 14 8.48 -11.93 11.69
CA ARG A 14 9.21 -11.35 10.55
C ARG A 14 8.45 -10.20 9.90
N ILE A 15 7.13 -10.36 9.72
CA ILE A 15 6.26 -9.34 9.11
C ILE A 15 6.01 -8.17 10.06
N LEU A 16 5.76 -8.44 11.35
CA LEU A 16 5.40 -7.43 12.33
C LEU A 16 6.61 -6.60 12.79
N ARG A 17 7.84 -7.10 12.69
CA ARG A 17 9.04 -6.35 13.09
C ARG A 17 9.15 -4.96 12.42
N PRO A 18 9.07 -4.82 11.09
CA PRO A 18 9.07 -3.49 10.46
C PRO A 18 7.83 -2.65 10.84
N VAL A 19 6.67 -3.28 11.05
CA VAL A 19 5.44 -2.58 11.49
C VAL A 19 5.61 -1.99 12.89
N VAL A 20 6.16 -2.77 13.83
CA VAL A 20 6.46 -2.32 15.20
C VAL A 20 7.52 -1.21 15.18
N LYS A 21 8.55 -1.32 14.34
CA LYS A 21 9.55 -0.25 14.15
C LYS A 21 8.88 1.07 13.76
N LEU A 22 7.96 1.05 12.79
CA LEU A 22 7.20 2.23 12.40
C LEU A 22 6.29 2.72 13.53
N ALA A 23 5.56 1.83 14.18
CA ALA A 23 4.64 2.16 15.27
C ALA A 23 5.38 2.90 16.40
N LEU A 24 6.55 2.41 16.80
CA LEU A 24 7.41 3.07 17.79
C LEU A 24 7.89 4.44 17.33
N ALA A 25 8.32 4.56 16.06
CA ALA A 25 8.72 5.84 15.48
C ALA A 25 7.57 6.88 15.48
N MET A 26 6.33 6.42 15.33
CA MET A 26 5.11 7.24 15.35
C MET A 26 4.52 7.43 16.76
N GLY A 27 5.20 6.96 17.81
CA GLY A 27 4.75 7.12 19.20
C GLY A 27 3.59 6.21 19.61
N VAL A 28 3.22 5.22 18.78
CA VAL A 28 2.21 4.21 19.11
C VAL A 28 2.69 3.39 20.31
N LYS A 29 1.83 3.23 21.31
CA LYS A 29 2.13 2.50 22.55
C LYS A 29 1.52 1.11 22.52
N HIS A 30 2.00 0.24 23.40
CA HIS A 30 1.51 -1.14 23.54
C HIS A 30 -0.02 -1.23 23.61
N PRO A 31 -0.75 -0.44 24.43
CA PRO A 31 -2.21 -0.53 24.49
C PRO A 31 -2.90 -0.27 23.16
N HIS A 32 -2.36 0.63 22.32
CA HIS A 32 -2.93 0.92 20.99
C HIS A 32 -2.76 -0.26 20.04
N LEU A 33 -1.60 -0.93 20.07
CA LEU A 33 -1.34 -2.12 19.25
C LEU A 33 -2.15 -3.33 19.74
N GLU A 34 -2.30 -3.48 21.05
CA GLU A 34 -3.12 -4.53 21.66
C GLU A 34 -4.60 -4.37 21.27
N GLU A 35 -5.12 -3.15 21.35
CA GLU A 35 -6.47 -2.82 20.91
C GLU A 35 -6.67 -3.08 19.42
N LEU A 36 -5.76 -2.59 18.57
CA LEU A 36 -5.80 -2.86 17.13
C LEU A 36 -5.80 -4.36 16.81
N LEU A 37 -4.90 -5.13 17.43
CA LEU A 37 -4.78 -6.57 17.19
C LEU A 37 -6.04 -7.31 17.67
N ARG A 38 -6.58 -6.94 18.83
CA ARG A 38 -7.83 -7.49 19.36
C ARG A 38 -8.97 -7.28 18.37
N ASP A 39 -9.10 -6.07 17.82
CA ASP A 39 -10.19 -5.74 16.91
C ASP A 39 -10.04 -6.49 15.59
N LEU A 40 -8.83 -6.55 15.01
CA LEU A 40 -8.53 -7.33 13.80
C LEU A 40 -8.80 -8.83 14.00
N LEU A 41 -8.45 -9.41 15.15
CA LEU A 41 -8.75 -10.81 15.46
C LEU A 41 -10.26 -11.08 15.47
N ILE A 42 -11.06 -10.19 16.06
CA ILE A 42 -12.52 -10.32 16.09
C ILE A 42 -13.09 -10.19 14.69
N GLU A 43 -12.61 -9.25 13.87
CA GLU A 43 -13.06 -9.05 12.50
C GLU A 43 -12.77 -10.27 11.62
N GLU A 44 -11.54 -10.79 11.63
CA GLU A 44 -11.17 -11.98 10.87
C GLU A 44 -11.91 -13.23 11.35
N ALA A 45 -12.13 -13.38 12.66
CA ALA A 45 -12.98 -14.46 13.18
C ALA A 45 -14.41 -14.33 12.67
N GLN A 46 -14.99 -13.12 12.64
CA GLN A 46 -16.31 -12.89 12.07
C GLN A 46 -16.36 -13.23 10.58
N HIS A 47 -15.33 -12.84 9.81
CA HIS A 47 -15.23 -13.17 8.39
C HIS A 47 -15.15 -14.68 8.15
N SER A 48 -14.32 -15.39 8.92
CA SER A 48 -14.19 -16.85 8.86
C SER A 48 -15.50 -17.58 9.20
N TRP A 49 -16.25 -17.12 10.20
CA TRP A 49 -17.57 -17.71 10.51
C TRP A 49 -18.61 -17.42 9.42
N ARG A 50 -18.60 -16.21 8.84
CA ARG A 50 -19.50 -15.86 7.73
C ARG A 50 -19.24 -16.70 6.49
N SER A 51 -17.97 -16.96 6.14
CA SER A 51 -17.63 -17.81 5.00
C SER A 51 -18.05 -19.28 5.20
N GLN A 52 -18.14 -19.72 6.45
CA GLN A 52 -18.67 -21.04 6.85
C GLN A 52 -20.21 -21.07 6.97
N GLY A 53 -20.92 -20.01 6.59
CA GLY A 53 -22.39 -19.96 6.59
C GLY A 53 -23.02 -19.51 7.91
N VAL A 54 -22.24 -19.03 8.88
CA VAL A 54 -22.74 -18.45 10.13
C VAL A 54 -22.73 -16.91 10.04
N PRO A 55 -23.87 -16.26 9.71
CA PRO A 55 -23.89 -14.83 9.43
C PRO A 55 -23.61 -13.95 10.65
N LYS A 56 -23.97 -14.44 11.85
CA LYS A 56 -23.78 -13.75 13.14
C LYS A 56 -23.23 -14.73 14.19
N PRO A 57 -21.90 -14.93 14.25
CA PRO A 57 -21.29 -15.76 15.28
C PRO A 57 -21.54 -15.18 16.68
N ASN A 58 -21.84 -16.04 17.65
CA ASN A 58 -22.07 -15.63 19.03
C ASN A 58 -20.75 -15.37 19.78
N LEU A 59 -20.82 -14.76 20.97
CA LEU A 59 -19.64 -14.42 21.78
C LEU A 59 -18.76 -15.62 22.11
N SER A 60 -19.35 -16.80 22.34
CA SER A 60 -18.60 -18.01 22.65
C SER A 60 -17.81 -18.49 21.43
N GLN A 61 -18.42 -18.47 20.23
CA GLN A 61 -17.73 -18.81 18.98
C GLN A 61 -16.54 -17.88 18.73
N LEU A 62 -16.72 -16.57 18.90
CA LEU A 62 -15.65 -15.59 18.74
C LEU A 62 -14.54 -15.75 19.78
N SER A 63 -14.90 -16.00 21.04
CA SER A 63 -13.92 -16.22 22.12
C SER A 63 -13.07 -17.47 21.86
N VAL A 64 -13.68 -18.57 21.41
CA VAL A 64 -12.97 -19.81 21.08
C VAL A 64 -12.03 -19.64 19.89
N THR A 65 -12.47 -18.95 18.83
CA THR A 65 -11.65 -18.75 17.62
C THR A 65 -10.46 -17.82 17.87
N THR A 66 -10.66 -16.75 18.65
CA THR A 66 -9.65 -15.70 18.86
C THR A 66 -8.79 -15.91 20.10
N GLY A 67 -9.21 -16.75 21.05
CA GLY A 67 -8.61 -16.86 22.38
C GLY A 67 -8.91 -15.67 23.30
N LEU A 68 -9.70 -14.68 22.85
CA LEU A 68 -10.07 -13.51 23.64
C LEU A 68 -11.16 -13.85 24.65
N ASN A 69 -11.11 -13.20 25.82
CA ASN A 69 -12.19 -13.34 26.80
C ASN A 69 -13.47 -12.60 26.33
N ARG A 70 -14.62 -12.99 26.89
CA ARG A 70 -15.92 -12.40 26.50
C ARG A 70 -15.96 -10.88 26.62
N LYS A 71 -15.32 -10.30 27.65
CA LYS A 71 -15.28 -8.83 27.84
C LYS A 71 -14.55 -8.16 26.68
N ALA A 72 -13.41 -8.70 26.28
CA ALA A 72 -12.62 -8.22 25.15
C ALA A 72 -13.38 -8.33 23.82
N VAL A 73 -14.16 -9.40 23.62
CA VAL A 73 -15.02 -9.56 22.42
C VAL A 73 -16.19 -8.55 22.41
N THR A 74 -16.76 -8.24 23.58
CA THR A 74 -17.86 -7.26 23.70
C THR A 74 -17.40 -5.81 23.65
N ALA A 75 -16.12 -5.53 23.91
CA ALA A 75 -15.56 -4.18 23.96
C ALA A 75 -15.44 -3.51 22.58
N LYS A 76 -16.27 -3.90 21.61
CA LYS A 76 -16.29 -3.33 20.27
C LYS A 76 -16.66 -1.84 20.36
N VAL A 77 -15.63 -1.01 20.38
CA VAL A 77 -15.74 0.43 20.19
C VAL A 77 -16.20 0.63 18.74
N ARG A 78 -17.09 1.62 18.59
CA ARG A 78 -17.69 2.13 17.35
C ARG A 78 -16.82 1.92 16.12
N SER A 79 -17.45 1.66 14.97
CA SER A 79 -16.81 1.67 13.66
C SER A 79 -15.84 2.86 13.57
N THR A 80 -14.55 2.59 13.72
CA THR A 80 -13.53 3.59 13.48
C THR A 80 -13.54 3.78 11.98
N VAL A 81 -14.02 4.94 11.55
CA VAL A 81 -13.81 5.41 10.17
C VAL A 81 -12.30 5.30 9.94
N ASP A 82 -11.90 4.60 8.88
CA ASP A 82 -10.49 4.52 8.49
C ASP A 82 -9.97 5.96 8.34
N PRO A 83 -9.02 6.41 9.19
CA PRO A 83 -8.53 7.78 9.15
C PRO A 83 -7.57 8.00 7.97
N LEU A 84 -7.14 6.93 7.30
CA LEU A 84 -6.25 7.01 6.14
C LEU A 84 -7.07 7.11 4.84
N PRO A 85 -6.67 7.98 3.89
CA PRO A 85 -7.26 7.98 2.57
C PRO A 85 -6.88 6.71 1.81
N HIS A 86 -7.78 6.17 0.99
CA HIS A 86 -7.43 5.09 0.06
C HIS A 86 -6.70 5.65 -1.16
N THR A 87 -5.46 5.21 -1.37
CA THR A 87 -4.60 5.83 -2.40
C THR A 87 -5.18 5.62 -3.81
N GLU A 88 -5.75 4.44 -4.09
CA GLU A 88 -6.32 4.12 -5.41
C GLU A 88 -7.60 4.89 -5.75
N LEU A 89 -8.22 5.56 -4.78
CA LEU A 89 -9.42 6.36 -5.00
C LEU A 89 -9.08 7.83 -5.28
N SER A 90 -7.88 8.28 -4.95
CA SER A 90 -7.47 9.68 -5.09
C SER A 90 -7.48 10.13 -6.56
N ALA A 91 -8.17 11.23 -6.83
CA ALA A 91 -8.14 11.90 -8.12
C ALA A 91 -6.72 12.43 -8.45
N ALA A 92 -5.96 12.85 -7.44
CA ALA A 92 -4.56 13.25 -7.60
C ALA A 92 -3.69 12.08 -8.06
N ALA A 93 -3.77 10.93 -7.40
CA ALA A 93 -3.01 9.74 -7.78
C ALA A 93 -3.32 9.30 -9.23
N LYS A 94 -4.60 9.24 -9.59
CA LYS A 94 -5.02 8.87 -10.97
C LYS A 94 -4.55 9.87 -12.02
N THR A 95 -4.62 11.16 -11.72
CA THR A 95 -4.16 12.24 -12.62
C THR A 95 -2.66 12.16 -12.83
N PHE A 96 -1.91 11.97 -11.74
CA PHE A 96 -0.47 11.83 -11.77
C PHE A 96 -0.03 10.59 -12.56
N THR A 97 -0.67 9.43 -12.32
CA THR A 97 -0.42 8.21 -13.10
C THR A 97 -0.64 8.43 -14.59
N LEU A 98 -1.77 9.03 -14.98
CA LEU A 98 -2.07 9.32 -16.39
C LEU A 98 -1.06 10.32 -16.99
N TRP A 99 -0.65 11.33 -16.24
CA TRP A 99 0.33 12.30 -16.71
C TRP A 99 1.71 11.67 -16.94
N LEU A 100 2.16 10.78 -16.04
CA LEU A 100 3.37 10.00 -16.27
C LEU A 100 3.30 9.12 -17.52
N GLN A 101 2.11 8.61 -17.87
CA GLN A 101 1.94 7.85 -19.11
C GLN A 101 2.15 8.72 -20.35
N MET A 102 1.66 9.95 -20.33
CA MET A 102 1.90 10.89 -21.42
C MET A 102 3.40 11.17 -21.56
N LEU A 103 4.12 11.36 -20.44
CA LEU A 103 5.57 11.61 -20.47
C LEU A 103 6.37 10.49 -21.17
N THR A 104 5.92 9.23 -21.05
CA THR A 104 6.57 8.10 -21.75
C THR A 104 6.24 8.05 -23.24
N GLU A 105 5.11 8.62 -23.67
CA GLU A 105 4.75 8.75 -25.08
C GLU A 105 5.49 9.91 -25.74
N ASP A 106 5.60 11.04 -25.04
CA ASP A 106 6.37 12.21 -25.44
C ASP A 106 6.95 12.94 -24.21
N ALA A 107 8.28 13.06 -24.19
CA ALA A 107 9.01 13.76 -23.14
C ALA A 107 8.62 15.25 -23.01
N SER A 108 8.06 15.84 -24.07
CA SER A 108 7.55 17.21 -24.06
C SER A 108 6.41 17.42 -23.06
N PHE A 109 5.67 16.35 -22.72
CA PHE A 109 4.57 16.39 -21.76
C PHE A 109 5.01 16.46 -20.30
N ARG A 110 6.31 16.60 -20.01
CA ARG A 110 6.76 16.92 -18.64
C ARG A 110 6.14 18.20 -18.11
N ARG A 111 5.84 19.13 -19.01
CA ARG A 111 5.17 20.41 -18.71
C ARG A 111 3.86 20.47 -19.49
N LEU A 112 2.76 20.76 -18.80
CA LEU A 112 1.45 20.96 -19.42
C LEU A 112 0.90 22.34 -19.06
N PRO A 113 0.26 23.07 -19.98
CA PRO A 113 -0.58 24.21 -19.62
C PRO A 113 -1.63 23.80 -18.59
N VAL A 114 -1.88 24.62 -17.56
CA VAL A 114 -2.87 24.32 -16.53
C VAL A 114 -4.26 24.19 -17.14
N THR A 115 -4.62 25.12 -18.03
CA THR A 115 -5.85 25.13 -18.81
C THR A 115 -5.54 25.05 -20.30
N SER A 116 -6.44 24.48 -21.10
CA SER A 116 -6.22 24.37 -22.54
C SER A 116 -6.47 25.70 -23.26
N GLY A 117 -5.50 26.16 -24.04
CA GLY A 117 -5.77 26.78 -25.34
C GLY A 117 -6.05 25.67 -26.36
N HIS A 118 -6.93 25.91 -27.34
CA HIS A 118 -7.69 24.92 -28.12
C HIS A 118 -6.98 23.74 -28.84
N THR A 119 -5.66 23.53 -28.72
CA THR A 119 -4.92 22.57 -29.56
C THR A 119 -3.81 21.75 -28.89
N ALA A 120 -3.56 21.88 -27.58
CA ALA A 120 -2.55 21.08 -26.87
C ALA A 120 -3.13 20.32 -25.66
N PRO A 121 -2.57 19.16 -25.27
CA PRO A 121 -2.91 18.54 -24.00
C PRO A 121 -2.65 19.51 -22.85
N SER A 122 -3.61 19.60 -21.92
CA SER A 122 -3.53 20.45 -20.73
C SER A 122 -3.73 19.62 -19.47
N PHE A 123 -3.23 20.12 -18.35
CA PHE A 123 -3.47 19.51 -17.04
C PHE A 123 -4.97 19.36 -16.77
N GLU A 124 -5.77 20.37 -17.10
CA GLU A 124 -7.24 20.31 -17.02
C GLU A 124 -7.83 19.10 -17.76
N ALA A 125 -7.36 18.81 -18.98
CA ALA A 125 -7.85 17.68 -19.76
C ALA A 125 -7.49 16.34 -19.10
N VAL A 126 -6.26 16.21 -18.60
CA VAL A 126 -5.77 15.02 -17.88
C VAL A 126 -6.58 14.80 -16.60
N ALA A 127 -6.75 15.85 -15.80
CA ALA A 127 -7.50 15.84 -14.55
C ALA A 127 -8.99 15.52 -14.75
N ARG A 128 -9.60 16.02 -15.83
CA ARG A 128 -10.98 15.69 -16.19
C ARG A 128 -11.12 14.22 -16.57
N LEU A 129 -10.17 13.68 -17.33
CA LEU A 129 -10.19 12.28 -17.75
C LEU A 129 -10.02 11.33 -16.56
N SER A 130 -9.05 11.59 -15.69
CA SER A 130 -8.72 10.76 -14.53
C SER A 130 -9.81 10.75 -13.45
N SER A 131 -10.45 11.91 -13.20
CA SER A 131 -11.50 12.07 -12.19
C SER A 131 -12.90 11.75 -12.72
N ARG A 132 -13.04 11.49 -14.02
CA ARG A 132 -14.33 11.43 -14.74
C ARG A 132 -15.16 12.72 -14.56
N GLY A 133 -14.50 13.86 -14.39
CA GLY A 133 -15.12 15.16 -14.17
C GLY A 133 -15.71 15.39 -12.77
N ASN A 134 -15.51 14.46 -11.82
CA ASN A 134 -16.07 14.58 -10.47
C ASN A 134 -15.31 15.57 -9.57
N VAL A 135 -14.09 15.95 -9.94
CA VAL A 135 -13.23 16.83 -9.16
C VAL A 135 -12.67 17.92 -10.08
N HIS A 136 -12.73 19.17 -9.64
CA HIS A 136 -12.23 20.30 -10.42
C HIS A 136 -10.70 20.22 -10.56
N HIS A 137 -10.17 20.52 -11.76
CA HIS A 137 -8.74 20.40 -12.05
C HIS A 137 -7.88 21.20 -11.06
N ARG A 138 -8.30 22.41 -10.66
CA ARG A 138 -7.56 23.22 -9.68
C ARG A 138 -7.38 22.51 -8.33
N THR A 139 -8.42 21.84 -7.83
CA THR A 139 -8.33 21.05 -6.58
C THR A 139 -7.32 19.92 -6.70
N ILE A 140 -7.25 19.26 -7.86
CA ILE A 140 -6.29 18.19 -8.12
C ILE A 140 -4.88 18.77 -8.22
N LEU A 141 -4.70 19.91 -8.90
CA LEU A 141 -3.41 20.57 -9.04
C LEU A 141 -2.86 21.04 -7.69
N ASP A 142 -3.69 21.71 -6.89
CA ASP A 142 -3.33 22.20 -5.57
C ASP A 142 -2.89 21.04 -4.66
N GLU A 143 -3.57 19.89 -4.75
CA GLU A 143 -3.19 18.68 -4.02
C GLU A 143 -1.85 18.10 -4.50
N LEU A 144 -1.61 18.05 -5.81
CA LEU A 144 -0.32 17.57 -6.34
C LEU A 144 0.84 18.51 -6.00
N ILE A 145 0.61 19.82 -5.93
CA ILE A 145 1.58 20.80 -5.44
C ILE A 145 1.83 20.60 -3.95
N ARG A 146 0.77 20.44 -3.14
CA ARG A 146 0.88 20.16 -1.70
C ARG A 146 1.71 18.89 -1.43
N LEU A 147 1.57 17.87 -2.29
CA LEU A 147 2.33 16.62 -2.23
C LEU A 147 3.75 16.72 -2.81
N ASN A 148 4.17 17.91 -3.29
CA ASN A 148 5.46 18.17 -3.97
C ASN A 148 5.72 17.30 -5.21
N MET A 149 4.66 16.87 -5.88
CA MET A 149 4.72 16.04 -7.09
C MET A 149 4.67 16.87 -8.37
N VAL A 150 4.18 18.10 -8.25
CA VAL A 150 4.00 19.06 -9.34
C VAL A 150 4.39 20.44 -8.87
N THR A 151 5.00 21.23 -9.73
CA THR A 151 5.15 22.68 -9.54
C THR A 151 4.34 23.44 -10.59
N GLU A 152 3.81 24.60 -10.23
CA GLU A 152 3.15 25.50 -11.17
C GLU A 152 3.96 26.79 -11.31
N ASN A 153 4.23 27.19 -12.55
CA ASN A 153 4.82 28.48 -12.86
C ASN A 153 4.23 29.05 -14.15
N GLU A 154 3.84 30.33 -14.14
CA GLU A 154 3.30 31.05 -15.31
C GLU A 154 2.16 30.31 -16.04
N GLY A 155 1.26 29.65 -15.29
CA GLY A 155 0.15 28.90 -15.87
C GLY A 155 0.55 27.57 -16.51
N MET A 156 1.77 27.10 -16.27
CA MET A 156 2.27 25.79 -16.67
C MET A 156 2.50 24.92 -15.43
N ALA A 157 1.96 23.71 -15.43
CA ALA A 157 2.24 22.68 -14.45
C ALA A 157 3.39 21.80 -14.93
N GLU A 158 4.30 21.42 -14.04
CA GLU A 158 5.48 20.58 -14.33
C GLU A 158 5.59 19.41 -13.36
N LEU A 159 5.79 18.20 -13.89
CA LEU A 159 6.07 17.00 -13.09
C LEU A 159 7.47 17.02 -12.49
N THR A 160 7.54 16.90 -11.16
CA THR A 160 8.80 16.85 -10.41
C THR A 160 9.15 15.46 -9.88
N ALA A 161 8.22 14.50 -9.95
CA ALA A 161 8.39 13.15 -9.44
C ALA A 161 8.20 12.08 -10.53
N ASP A 162 8.95 10.98 -10.43
CA ASP A 162 8.90 9.85 -11.37
C ASP A 162 7.93 8.73 -10.93
N GLY A 163 7.20 8.94 -9.83
CA GLY A 163 6.25 7.99 -9.26
C GLY A 163 5.45 8.61 -8.11
N PHE A 164 4.24 8.10 -7.86
CA PHE A 164 3.37 8.63 -6.82
C PHE A 164 3.83 8.11 -5.45
N VAL A 165 4.83 8.76 -4.86
CA VAL A 165 5.29 8.54 -3.48
C VAL A 165 5.28 9.89 -2.76
N PRO A 166 4.39 10.10 -1.77
CA PRO A 166 4.15 11.41 -1.16
C PRO A 166 5.17 11.70 -0.05
N VAL A 167 6.46 11.84 -0.39
CA VAL A 167 7.62 11.84 0.54
C VAL A 167 7.54 12.88 1.68
N GLN A 168 6.70 13.92 1.57
CA GLN A 168 6.53 14.97 2.59
C GLN A 168 5.14 15.01 3.26
N ASP A 169 4.26 14.08 2.92
CA ASP A 169 2.92 13.98 3.54
C ASP A 169 2.79 12.66 4.29
N LEU A 170 3.01 12.72 5.61
CA LEU A 170 3.04 11.53 6.47
C LEU A 170 1.75 10.70 6.35
N GLN A 171 0.59 11.35 6.29
CA GLN A 171 -0.69 10.65 6.17
C GLN A 171 -0.78 9.85 4.87
N SER A 172 -0.43 10.44 3.73
CA SER A 172 -0.42 9.71 2.46
C SER A 172 0.70 8.67 2.37
N MET A 173 1.85 8.88 3.03
CA MET A 173 2.89 7.84 3.13
C MET A 173 2.40 6.63 3.91
N LEU A 174 1.73 6.86 5.05
CA LEU A 174 1.14 5.80 5.86
C LEU A 174 0.03 5.06 5.09
N ALA A 175 -0.82 5.79 4.36
CA ALA A 175 -1.83 5.21 3.48
C ALA A 175 -1.20 4.34 2.37
N PHE A 176 -0.22 4.88 1.65
CA PHE A 176 0.46 4.17 0.58
C PHE A 176 1.18 2.92 1.10
N MET A 177 1.90 3.02 2.21
CA MET A 177 2.55 1.88 2.85
C MET A 177 1.53 0.84 3.30
N GLY A 178 0.43 1.26 3.94
CA GLY A 178 -0.63 0.39 4.41
C GLY A 178 -1.32 -0.37 3.28
N ASP A 179 -1.71 0.33 2.21
CA ASP A 179 -2.36 -0.27 1.05
C ASP A 179 -1.46 -1.29 0.33
N ASN A 180 -0.19 -0.94 0.08
CA ASN A 180 0.74 -1.85 -0.59
C ASN A 180 1.11 -3.05 0.30
N GLY A 181 1.37 -2.81 1.59
CA GLY A 181 1.68 -3.88 2.54
C GLY A 181 0.51 -4.85 2.72
N ARG A 182 -0.71 -4.33 2.89
CA ARG A 182 -1.93 -5.14 2.99
C ARG A 182 -2.11 -6.04 1.77
N ASP A 183 -2.12 -5.45 0.58
CA ASP A 183 -2.46 -6.20 -0.63
C ASP A 183 -1.39 -7.27 -0.98
N HIS A 184 -0.11 -6.96 -0.74
CA HIS A 184 0.97 -7.96 -0.88
C HIS A 184 0.81 -9.10 0.13
N LEU A 185 0.55 -8.78 1.41
CA LEU A 185 0.33 -9.80 2.43
C LEU A 185 -0.91 -10.65 2.14
N LEU A 186 -2.00 -10.07 1.64
CA LEU A 186 -3.19 -10.82 1.26
C LEU A 186 -2.90 -11.84 0.16
N ALA A 187 -2.11 -11.47 -0.87
CA ALA A 187 -1.69 -12.41 -1.90
C ALA A 187 -0.85 -13.57 -1.33
N ALA A 188 0.11 -13.26 -0.45
CA ALA A 188 0.96 -14.26 0.20
C ALA A 188 0.15 -15.19 1.15
N VAL A 189 -0.79 -14.63 1.91
CA VAL A 189 -1.67 -15.38 2.82
C VAL A 189 -2.59 -16.31 2.05
N ALA A 190 -3.28 -15.82 1.00
CA ALA A 190 -4.14 -16.65 0.15
C ALA A 190 -3.37 -17.83 -0.44
N ASN A 191 -2.16 -17.58 -0.96
CA ASN A 191 -1.26 -18.61 -1.46
C ASN A 191 -0.85 -19.63 -0.38
N THR A 192 -0.56 -19.17 0.84
CA THR A 192 -0.16 -20.02 1.98
C THR A 192 -1.32 -20.87 2.50
N LEU A 193 -2.54 -20.33 2.53
CA LEU A 193 -3.76 -21.03 2.92
C LEU A 193 -4.26 -22.00 1.83
N GLY A 194 -3.65 -21.96 0.64
CA GLY A 194 -3.94 -22.88 -0.46
C GLY A 194 -5.13 -22.48 -1.33
N GLU A 195 -5.52 -21.21 -1.31
CA GLU A 195 -6.57 -20.67 -2.17
C GLU A 195 -6.19 -20.78 -3.66
N GLN A 196 -7.19 -20.92 -4.53
CA GLN A 196 -7.02 -21.10 -5.97
C GLN A 196 -7.91 -20.14 -6.79
N PRO A 197 -7.42 -19.62 -7.94
CA PRO A 197 -6.06 -19.78 -8.45
C PRO A 197 -5.04 -19.01 -7.61
N ARG A 198 -3.79 -19.50 -7.55
CA ARG A 198 -2.70 -18.81 -6.84
C ARG A 198 -2.48 -17.41 -7.41
N MET A 199 -2.33 -16.42 -6.53
CA MET A 199 -1.95 -15.06 -6.90
C MET A 199 -0.46 -14.99 -7.23
N LEU A 200 -0.06 -14.05 -8.09
CA LEU A 200 1.34 -13.83 -8.42
C LEU A 200 2.09 -13.24 -7.21
N GLU A 201 2.94 -14.06 -6.58
CA GLU A 201 3.83 -13.67 -5.48
C GLU A 201 5.17 -14.39 -5.71
N ARG A 202 6.20 -13.64 -6.12
CA ARG A 202 7.51 -14.17 -6.52
C ARG A 202 8.60 -13.12 -6.26
N ALA A 203 9.78 -13.59 -5.89
CA ALA A 203 10.98 -12.77 -5.75
C ALA A 203 12.23 -13.48 -6.31
N VAL A 204 13.23 -12.69 -6.69
CA VAL A 204 14.59 -13.15 -7.04
C VAL A 204 15.54 -12.62 -5.96
N TYR A 205 16.46 -13.45 -5.49
CA TYR A 205 17.40 -13.07 -4.43
C TYR A 205 18.80 -13.64 -4.71
N ALA A 206 19.82 -12.91 -4.28
CA ALA A 206 21.23 -13.29 -4.32
C ALA A 206 21.91 -12.82 -3.02
N ARG A 207 22.98 -13.50 -2.61
CA ARG A 207 23.82 -13.09 -1.47
C ARG A 207 25.22 -12.73 -1.96
N GLY A 208 25.93 -11.89 -1.20
CA GLY A 208 27.31 -11.49 -1.50
C GLY A 208 27.44 -10.42 -2.58
N LEU A 209 26.38 -9.65 -2.86
CA LEU A 209 26.45 -8.48 -3.73
C LEU A 209 27.14 -7.33 -2.99
N SER A 210 27.91 -6.53 -3.73
CA SER A 210 28.39 -5.24 -3.19
C SER A 210 27.22 -4.25 -3.11
N LEU A 211 27.32 -3.24 -2.24
CA LEU A 211 26.32 -2.17 -2.16
C LEU A 211 26.16 -1.43 -3.51
N ASN A 212 27.26 -1.26 -4.24
CA ASN A 212 27.24 -0.66 -5.58
C ASN A 212 26.45 -1.53 -6.58
N ASP A 213 26.56 -2.86 -6.51
CA ASP A 213 25.77 -3.75 -7.36
C ASP A 213 24.28 -3.68 -6.98
N CYS A 214 23.96 -3.64 -5.68
CA CYS A 214 22.59 -3.45 -5.21
C CYS A 214 21.97 -2.14 -5.75
N GLU A 215 22.72 -1.04 -5.75
CA GLU A 215 22.28 0.25 -6.29
C GLU A 215 22.09 0.21 -7.82
N GLN A 216 22.99 -0.46 -8.55
CA GLN A 216 22.85 -0.66 -9.99
C GLN A 216 21.60 -1.48 -10.34
N ILE A 217 21.36 -2.59 -9.62
CA ILE A 217 20.17 -3.42 -9.78
C ILE A 217 18.91 -2.63 -9.42
N HIS A 218 18.94 -1.84 -8.36
CA HIS A 218 17.82 -0.99 -7.97
C HIS A 218 17.46 0.02 -9.07
N ARG A 219 18.45 0.67 -9.70
CA ARG A 219 18.22 1.54 -10.87
C ARG A 219 17.61 0.79 -12.04
N LEU A 220 18.17 -0.38 -12.40
CA LEU A 220 17.62 -1.22 -13.46
C LEU A 220 16.16 -1.61 -13.20
N VAL A 221 15.83 -2.02 -11.97
CA VAL A 221 14.45 -2.38 -11.60
C VAL A 221 13.51 -1.18 -11.70
N ARG A 222 13.95 0.03 -11.31
CA ARG A 222 13.15 1.26 -11.48
C ARG A 222 12.87 1.58 -12.95
N GLU A 223 13.88 1.47 -13.81
CA GLU A 223 13.73 1.68 -15.25
C GLU A 223 12.74 0.68 -15.85
N ARG A 224 12.86 -0.61 -15.49
CA ARG A 224 11.93 -1.65 -15.96
C ARG A 224 10.52 -1.48 -15.40
N TRP A 225 10.38 -1.07 -14.14
CA TRP A 225 9.09 -0.74 -13.54
C TRP A 225 8.41 0.41 -14.25
N SER A 226 9.13 1.47 -14.61
CA SER A 226 8.54 2.62 -15.30
C SER A 226 7.80 2.19 -16.59
N ALA A 227 8.47 1.38 -17.41
CA ALA A 227 7.87 0.81 -18.62
C ALA A 227 6.67 -0.10 -18.33
N MET A 228 6.80 -1.03 -17.38
CA MET A 228 5.71 -1.96 -17.03
C MET A 228 4.52 -1.25 -16.38
N HIS A 229 4.78 -0.26 -15.53
CA HIS A 229 3.76 0.56 -14.90
C HIS A 229 2.93 1.32 -15.94
N HIS A 230 3.57 1.86 -16.99
CA HIS A 230 2.88 2.51 -18.09
C HIS A 230 1.90 1.55 -18.79
N GLU A 231 2.38 0.38 -19.19
CA GLU A 231 1.57 -0.67 -19.83
C GLU A 231 0.39 -1.09 -18.95
N LEU A 232 0.66 -1.38 -17.67
CA LEU A 232 -0.37 -1.76 -16.70
C LEU A 232 -1.41 -0.67 -16.51
N ALA A 233 -0.99 0.59 -16.38
CA ALA A 233 -1.92 1.68 -16.21
C ALA A 233 -2.80 1.89 -17.46
N GLN A 234 -2.27 1.67 -18.67
CA GLN A 234 -3.04 1.76 -19.92
C GLN A 234 -4.07 0.63 -19.98
N GLU A 235 -3.65 -0.60 -19.73
CA GLU A 235 -4.54 -1.76 -19.71
C GLU A 235 -5.62 -1.65 -18.61
N MET A 236 -5.27 -1.15 -17.43
CA MET A 236 -6.24 -0.90 -16.36
C MET A 236 -7.24 0.20 -16.75
N ALA A 237 -6.79 1.29 -17.37
CA ALA A 237 -7.69 2.35 -17.84
C ALA A 237 -8.66 1.82 -18.91
N HIS A 238 -8.17 1.01 -19.86
CA HIS A 238 -8.98 0.33 -20.86
C HIS A 238 -9.96 -0.69 -20.26
N ALA A 239 -9.52 -1.47 -19.27
CA ALA A 239 -10.38 -2.41 -18.57
C ALA A 239 -11.51 -1.68 -17.83
N VAL A 240 -11.19 -0.57 -17.19
CA VAL A 240 -12.14 0.28 -16.46
C VAL A 240 -13.15 0.95 -17.39
N SER A 241 -12.76 1.37 -18.60
CA SER A 241 -13.67 2.00 -19.57
C SER A 241 -14.66 1.02 -20.20
N ARG A 242 -14.25 -0.25 -20.38
CA ARG A 242 -15.11 -1.34 -20.88
C ARG A 242 -15.92 -2.05 -19.80
N ALA A 243 -15.65 -1.77 -18.52
CA ALA A 243 -16.27 -2.47 -17.41
C ALA A 243 -17.79 -2.17 -17.32
N PRO A 244 -18.63 -3.20 -17.12
CA PRO A 244 -20.05 -2.96 -16.85
C PRO A 244 -20.22 -2.19 -15.53
N ALA A 245 -21.33 -1.45 -15.37
CA ALA A 245 -21.59 -0.62 -14.19
C ALA A 245 -21.55 -1.38 -12.85
N ARG A 246 -21.68 -2.72 -12.87
CA ARG A 246 -21.61 -3.60 -11.69
C ARG A 246 -20.26 -4.29 -11.48
N ALA A 247 -19.22 -3.95 -12.24
CA ALA A 247 -17.90 -4.52 -12.04
C ALA A 247 -17.38 -4.17 -10.63
N LYS A 248 -16.91 -5.19 -9.90
CA LYS A 248 -16.39 -5.06 -8.51
C LYS A 248 -14.91 -5.40 -8.38
N GLY A 249 -14.25 -5.67 -9.51
CA GLY A 249 -12.84 -6.05 -9.52
C GLY A 249 -11.95 -4.92 -9.03
N ARG A 250 -11.05 -5.24 -8.11
CA ARG A 250 -9.94 -4.38 -7.68
C ARG A 250 -8.68 -5.19 -7.90
N ILE A 251 -7.67 -4.57 -8.48
CA ILE A 251 -6.34 -5.15 -8.65
C ILE A 251 -5.30 -4.11 -8.24
N ARG A 252 -4.24 -4.58 -7.59
CA ARG A 252 -3.02 -3.83 -7.34
C ARG A 252 -1.85 -4.65 -7.88
N VAL A 253 -1.00 -4.01 -8.65
CA VAL A 253 0.28 -4.57 -9.09
C VAL A 253 1.35 -3.64 -8.57
N GLY A 254 2.31 -4.19 -7.83
CA GLY A 254 3.42 -3.45 -7.27
C GLY A 254 4.66 -4.32 -7.24
N ILE A 255 5.82 -3.69 -7.31
CA ILE A 255 7.10 -4.35 -7.09
C ILE A 255 7.86 -3.59 -6.01
N TYR A 256 8.75 -4.28 -5.32
CA TYR A 256 9.64 -3.67 -4.34
C TYR A 256 11.06 -4.20 -4.54
N THR A 257 12.04 -3.37 -4.19
CA THR A 257 13.45 -3.76 -4.07
C THR A 257 13.89 -3.38 -2.68
N TYR A 258 14.44 -4.36 -1.96
CA TYR A 258 15.04 -4.17 -0.65
C TYR A 258 16.47 -4.67 -0.71
N TYR A 259 17.40 -3.89 -0.19
CA TYR A 259 18.77 -4.31 0.04
C TYR A 259 19.28 -3.66 1.34
N GLU A 260 20.20 -4.35 1.99
CA GLU A 260 20.83 -3.90 3.23
C GLU A 260 22.31 -4.23 3.18
N ASP A 261 23.09 -3.54 4.01
CA ASP A 261 24.46 -3.93 4.28
C ASP A 261 24.47 -5.03 5.35
N GLU A 262 24.63 -6.29 4.95
CA GLU A 262 24.74 -7.44 5.87
C GLU A 262 25.94 -7.30 6.85
N GLY A 263 26.89 -6.38 6.61
CA GLY A 263 28.06 -6.13 7.45
C GLY A 263 27.81 -5.29 8.70
N THR A 264 26.63 -4.67 8.85
CA THR A 264 26.25 -3.98 10.09
C THR A 264 25.50 -4.95 10.99
N PRO A 265 26.09 -5.42 12.12
CA PRO A 265 25.39 -6.35 13.00
C PRO A 265 24.10 -5.73 13.53
N PRO A 266 23.01 -6.50 13.68
CA PRO A 266 21.78 -6.00 14.26
C PRO A 266 22.06 -5.45 15.68
N PRO A 267 21.34 -4.40 16.13
CA PRO A 267 21.49 -3.90 17.49
C PRO A 267 21.26 -5.08 18.46
N PRO A 268 22.11 -5.25 19.47
CA PRO A 268 22.06 -6.41 20.34
C PRO A 268 20.66 -6.51 20.94
N THR A 269 20.00 -7.65 20.75
CA THR A 269 18.84 -8.02 21.55
C THR A 269 19.31 -8.08 22.98
N SER A 270 18.85 -7.17 23.83
CA SER A 270 19.04 -7.24 25.27
C SER A 270 18.29 -8.46 25.78
N SER A 271 18.94 -9.63 25.72
CA SER A 271 18.67 -10.69 26.66
C SER A 271 19.16 -10.17 28.00
N GLU A 272 18.24 -9.62 28.80
CA GLU A 272 18.47 -9.54 30.23
C GLU A 272 18.70 -10.98 30.70
N SER A 273 19.99 -11.30 30.84
CA SER A 273 20.45 -12.34 31.73
C SER A 273 19.81 -12.06 33.08
N GLU A 274 18.92 -12.95 33.50
CA GLU A 274 18.74 -13.23 34.92
C GLU A 274 20.14 -13.24 35.55
N ARG A 275 20.34 -12.38 36.54
CA ARG A 275 21.35 -12.63 37.56
C ARG A 275 20.61 -12.88 38.86
N PRO A 276 20.93 -13.99 39.56
CA PRO A 276 20.34 -14.29 40.84
C PRO A 276 20.99 -13.40 41.91
N SER A 277 20.17 -12.87 42.82
CA SER A 277 20.53 -12.50 44.19
C SER A 277 19.26 -12.53 45.02
#